data_AF-A0A6B9YEA3-F1
#
_entry.id   AF-A0A6B9YEA3-F1
#
_cell.length_a   1.000
_cell.length_b   1.000
_cell.length_c   1.000
_cell.angle_alpha   90.00
_cell.angle_beta   90.00
_cell.angle_gamma   90.00
#
_symmetry.space_group_name_H-M   'P 1'
#
loop_
_entity.id
_entity.type
_entity.pdbx_description
1 polymer ?
#
loop_
_entity_poly.entity_id
_entity_poly.type
_entity_poly.pdbx_seq_one_letter_code
_entity_poly.pdbx_strand_id
1 'polypeptide(L)' 'MNNEDYNTKQLLTKREKEVFELLVQDRTTKEIAEELFISEKTVRNHISNAMQKLGVKGRSQAVVELLRMGELKL' A
#
# COMPACT_ATOMS: atom_id res chain seq x y z
N MET A 1 -19.84 -25.41 17.63
CA MET A 1 -19.38 -25.17 16.25
C MET A 1 -19.37 -23.67 16.04
N ASN A 2 -18.27 -22.99 16.41
CA ASN A 2 -18.14 -21.55 16.22
C ASN A 2 -17.30 -21.33 14.96
N ASN A 3 -17.98 -21.25 13.83
CA ASN A 3 -17.42 -20.74 12.59
C ASN A 3 -17.38 -19.21 12.70
N GLU A 4 -16.32 -18.65 13.29
CA GLU A 4 -16.05 -17.20 13.19
C GLU A 4 -14.62 -16.87 12.74
N ASP A 5 -13.91 -17.83 12.13
CA ASP A 5 -12.66 -17.55 11.40
C ASP A 5 -12.96 -17.01 9.98
N TYR A 6 -13.87 -16.04 9.87
CA TYR A 6 -14.13 -15.36 8.60
C TYR A 6 -13.02 -14.34 8.33
N ASN A 7 -11.92 -14.85 7.78
CA ASN A 7 -11.17 -14.16 6.71
C ASN A 7 -10.66 -12.76 7.11
N THR A 8 -9.54 -12.69 7.84
CA THR A 8 -8.70 -11.48 7.92
C THR A 8 -8.13 -11.16 6.55
N LYS A 9 -8.97 -10.69 5.64
CA LYS A 9 -8.60 -10.26 4.31
C LYS A 9 -7.82 -8.97 4.49
N GLN A 10 -6.49 -9.04 4.41
CA GLN A 10 -5.63 -7.86 4.46
C GLN A 10 -6.14 -6.84 3.44
N LEU A 11 -6.39 -5.60 3.90
CA LEU A 11 -6.96 -4.54 3.07
C LEU A 11 -6.06 -4.27 1.86
N LEU A 12 -4.75 -4.24 2.09
CA LEU A 12 -3.73 -4.16 1.05
C LEU A 12 -3.18 -5.54 0.71
N THR A 13 -2.80 -5.71 -0.55
CA THR A 13 -1.89 -6.79 -0.95
C THR A 13 -0.48 -6.51 -0.42
N LYS A 14 0.35 -7.57 -0.36
CA LYS A 14 1.76 -7.46 0.02
C LYS A 14 2.51 -6.41 -0.82
N ARG A 15 2.35 -6.41 -2.14
CA ARG A 15 3.05 -5.45 -3.02
C ARG A 15 2.55 -4.02 -2.86
N GLU A 16 1.26 -3.82 -2.62
CA GLU A 16 0.76 -2.47 -2.29
C GLU A 16 1.36 -1.97 -0.99
N LYS A 17 1.46 -2.83 0.03
CA LYS A 17 2.07 -2.47 1.31
C LYS A 17 3.55 -2.10 1.17
N GLU A 18 4.34 -2.94 0.52
CA GLU A 18 5.78 -2.68 0.28
C GLU A 18 6.00 -1.37 -0.49
N VAL A 19 5.17 -1.08 -1.50
CA VAL A 19 5.25 0.20 -2.24
C VAL A 19 5.06 1.39 -1.30
N PHE A 20 4.09 1.31 -0.37
CA PHE A 20 3.87 2.38 0.60
C PHE A 20 4.95 2.44 1.69
N GLU A 21 5.52 1.31 2.10
CA GLU A 21 6.65 1.24 3.04
C GLU A 21 7.89 1.95 2.48
N LEU A 22 8.16 1.81 1.18
CA LEU A 22 9.25 2.54 0.51
C LEU A 22 8.90 4.01 0.29
N LEU A 23 7.62 4.31 0.00
CA LEU A 23 7.17 5.69 -0.20
C LEU A 23 7.31 6.53 1.07
N VAL A 24 7.06 5.97 2.26
CA VAL A 24 7.29 6.67 3.53
C VAL A 24 8.77 6.85 3.88
N GLN A 25 9.67 6.11 3.22
CA GLN A 25 11.12 6.29 3.30
C GLN A 25 11.64 7.32 2.27
N ASP A 26 10.75 8.17 1.73
CA ASP A 26 11.05 9.21 0.74
C ASP A 26 11.60 8.68 -0.59
N ARG A 27 11.33 7.41 -0.92
CA ARG A 27 11.69 6.84 -2.23
C ARG A 27 10.79 7.36 -3.34
N THR A 28 11.39 7.72 -4.46
CA THR A 28 10.71 8.06 -5.71
C THR A 28 10.12 6.81 -6.37
N THR A 29 9.12 6.98 -7.25
CA THR A 29 8.55 5.83 -8.00
C THR A 29 9.58 5.09 -8.85
N LYS A 30 10.65 5.78 -9.25
CA LYS A 30 11.77 5.19 -9.99
C LYS A 30 12.62 4.29 -9.07
N GLU A 31 13.02 4.78 -7.90
CA GLU A 31 13.78 3.97 -6.94
C GLU A 31 12.97 2.76 -6.47
N ILE A 32 11.66 2.94 -6.20
CA ILE A 32 10.76 1.83 -5.83
C ILE A 32 10.68 0.79 -6.94
N ALA A 33 10.61 1.24 -8.20
CA ALA A 33 10.56 0.36 -9.37
C ALA A 33 11.84 -0.48 -9.50
N GLU A 34 13.00 0.15 -9.30
CA GLU A 34 14.31 -0.51 -9.30
C GLU A 34 14.42 -1.52 -8.15
N GLU A 35 14.04 -1.15 -6.93
CA GLU A 35 14.13 -2.00 -5.74
C GLU A 35 13.18 -3.21 -5.79
N LEU A 36 11.97 -3.03 -6.35
CA LEU A 36 10.98 -4.09 -6.46
C LEU A 36 11.04 -4.86 -7.80
N PHE A 37 12.01 -4.54 -8.67
CA PHE A 37 12.19 -5.16 -10.00
C PHE A 37 10.93 -5.11 -10.88
N ILE A 38 10.25 -3.96 -10.91
CA ILE A 38 9.03 -3.73 -11.70
C ILE A 38 9.13 -2.38 -12.45
N SER A 39 8.17 -2.09 -13.32
CA SER A 39 8.13 -0.77 -14.00
C SER A 39 7.57 0.31 -13.07
N GLU A 40 7.96 1.58 -13.29
CA GLU A 40 7.33 2.71 -12.59
C GLU A 40 5.80 2.77 -12.81
N LYS A 41 5.33 2.34 -13.99
CA LYS A 41 3.89 2.23 -14.27
C LYS A 41 3.23 1.21 -13.33
N THR A 42 3.90 0.09 -13.07
CA THR A 42 3.42 -0.93 -12.13
C THR A 42 3.38 -0.38 -10.70
N VAL A 43 4.40 0.37 -10.26
CA VAL A 43 4.39 1.07 -8.97
C VAL A 43 3.20 2.01 -8.85
N ARG A 44 2.97 2.88 -9.86
CA ARG A 44 1.81 3.79 -9.88
C ARG A 44 0.48 3.03 -9.84
N ASN A 45 0.39 1.88 -10.50
CA ASN A 45 -0.80 1.04 -10.45
C ASN A 45 -1.05 0.48 -9.04
N HIS A 46 -0.01 0.01 -8.34
CA HIS A 46 -0.16 -0.42 -6.94
C HIS A 46 -0.66 0.73 -6.05
N ILE A 47 -0.11 1.95 -6.22
CA ILE A 47 -0.57 3.14 -5.48
C ILE A 47 -2.05 3.43 -5.76
N SER A 48 -2.44 3.45 -7.04
CA SER A 48 -3.83 3.71 -7.44
C SER A 48 -4.80 2.66 -6.90
N ASN A 49 -4.43 1.38 -6.94
CA ASN A 49 -5.26 0.28 -6.43
C ASN A 49 -5.41 0.35 -4.91
N ALA A 50 -4.33 0.63 -4.18
CA ALA A 50 -4.39 0.85 -2.75
C ALA A 50 -5.27 2.05 -2.39
N MET A 51 -5.12 3.17 -3.10
CA MET A 51 -5.98 4.36 -2.92
C MET A 51 -7.46 4.04 -3.15
N GLN A 52 -7.78 3.25 -4.19
CA GLN A 52 -9.14 2.82 -4.46
C GLN A 52 -9.71 1.97 -3.32
N LYS A 53 -8.92 1.04 -2.77
CA LYS A 53 -9.32 0.20 -1.62
C LYS A 53 -9.52 1.00 -0.35
N LEU A 54 -8.71 2.03 -0.14
CA LEU A 54 -8.80 2.95 1.00
C LEU A 54 -9.91 4.01 0.82
N GLY A 55 -10.47 4.17 -0.39
CA GLY A 55 -11.47 5.20 -0.68
C GLY A 55 -10.93 6.63 -0.66
N VAL A 56 -9.62 6.83 -0.86
CA VAL A 56 -8.95 8.13 -0.76
C VAL A 56 -8.54 8.67 -2.14
N LYS A 57 -8.37 9.99 -2.25
CA LYS A 57 -8.12 10.67 -3.53
C LYS A 57 -6.64 10.98 -3.81
N GLY A 58 -5.76 10.82 -2.83
CA GLY A 58 -4.35 11.12 -2.98
C GLY A 58 -3.42 10.22 -2.17
N ARG A 59 -2.18 10.08 -2.66
CA ARG A 59 -1.14 9.28 -2.00
C ARG A 59 -0.86 9.71 -0.56
N SER A 60 -0.85 11.01 -0.26
CA SER A 60 -0.63 11.51 1.10
C SER A 60 -1.78 11.14 2.03
N GLN A 61 -3.02 11.16 1.53
CA GLN A 61 -4.19 10.68 2.29
C GLN A 61 -4.08 9.16 2.55
N ALA A 62 -3.64 8.40 1.55
CA ALA A 62 -3.41 6.96 1.72
C ALA A 62 -2.34 6.66 2.78
N VAL A 63 -1.22 7.39 2.79
CA VAL A 63 -0.19 7.25 3.85
C VAL A 63 -0.79 7.52 5.23
N VAL A 64 -1.51 8.63 5.41
CA VAL A 64 -2.14 8.97 6.70
C VAL A 64 -3.13 7.89 7.14
N GLU A 65 -3.95 7.38 6.22
CA GLU A 65 -4.94 6.35 6.54
C GLU A 65 -4.28 5.02 6.91
N LEU A 66 -3.22 4.62 6.20
CA LEU A 66 -2.48 3.39 6.51
C LEU A 66 -1.73 3.47 7.85
N LEU A 67 -1.24 4.65 8.24
CA LEU A 67 -0.68 4.87 9.58
C LEU A 67 -1.76 4.76 10.66
N ARG A 68 -2.96 5.34 10.43
CA ARG A 68 -4.10 5.24 11.36
C ARG A 68 -4.58 3.81 11.55
N MET A 69 -4.61 3.03 10.47
CA MET A 69 -4.99 1.61 10.50
C MET A 69 -3.91 0.70 11.10
N GLY A 70 -2.70 1.21 11.35
CA GLY A 70 -1.56 0.42 11.82
C GLY A 70 -0.95 -0.50 10.75
N GLU A 71 -1.30 -0.28 9.48
CA GLU A 71 -0.76 -1.01 8.34
C GLU A 71 0.65 -0.55 7.97
N LEU A 72 0.95 0.74 8.15
CA LEU A 72 2.29 1.31 8.07
C LEU A 72 2.78 1.71 9.46
N LYS A 73 4.11 1.77 9.61
CA LYS A 73 4.79 2.28 10.80
C LYS A 73 5.88 3.27 10.35
N LEU A 74 6.05 4.34 11.12
CA LEU A 74 7.18 5.27 11.01
C LEU A 74 8.25 4.89 12.04
#